data_AF-A0A8J2T4N9-F1
#
_entry.id   AF-A0A8J2T4N9-F1
#
_cell.length_a   1.000
_cell.length_b   1.000
_cell.length_c   1.000
_cell.angle_alpha   90.00
_cell.angle_beta   90.00
_cell.angle_gamma   90.00
#
_symmetry.space_group_name_H-M   'P 1'
#
loop_
_entity.id
_entity.type
_entity.pdbx_description
1 polymer ?
#
loop_
_entity_poly.entity_id
_entity_poly.type
_entity_poly.pdbx_seq_one_letter_code
_entity_poly.pdbx_strand_id
1 'polypeptide(L)'
;MSKLVKLTSITVVSSVLAASYYYYFVDRDGFYYNNSQWRRVGSKVQGIIDGSEDIKPSTPCSTKKVTIVTRPMSETMKDLWNEQIRNTAEWIYSWGK
;
A
#
# COMPACT_ATOMS: atom_id res chain seq x y z
N MET A 1 3.05 -19.30 28.61
CA MET A 1 1.85 -18.89 27.82
C MET A 1 0.98 -20.10 27.55
N SER A 2 -0.32 -20.01 27.78
CA SER A 2 -1.25 -21.13 27.54
C SER A 2 -1.33 -21.48 26.05
N LYS A 3 -1.28 -22.79 25.73
CA LYS A 3 -1.38 -23.30 24.35
C LYS A 3 -2.71 -22.92 23.68
N LEU A 4 -3.78 -22.83 24.48
CA LEU A 4 -5.10 -22.42 24.01
C LEU A 4 -5.12 -20.97 23.54
N VAL A 5 -4.44 -20.07 24.26
CA VAL A 5 -4.34 -18.64 23.89
C VAL A 5 -3.60 -18.45 22.56
N LYS A 6 -2.55 -19.25 22.31
CA LYS A 6 -1.84 -19.21 21.03
C LYS A 6 -2.71 -19.72 19.88
N LEU A 7 -3.47 -20.79 20.11
CA LEU A 7 -4.37 -21.34 19.11
C LEU A 7 -5.46 -20.33 18.75
N THR A 8 -6.14 -19.77 19.76
CA THR A 8 -7.21 -18.79 19.54
C THR A 8 -6.69 -17.53 18.87
N SER A 9 -5.51 -17.02 19.26
CA SER A 9 -4.93 -15.85 18.59
C SER A 9 -4.66 -16.10 17.10
N ILE A 10 -4.14 -17.28 16.74
CA ILE A 10 -3.87 -17.63 15.35
C ILE A 10 -5.20 -17.76 14.58
N THR A 11 -6.18 -18.49 15.13
CA THR A 11 -7.47 -18.68 14.49
C THR A 11 -8.19 -17.36 14.25
N VAL A 12 -8.16 -16.44 15.22
CA VAL A 12 -8.78 -15.11 15.07
C VAL A 12 -8.09 -14.33 13.96
N VAL A 13 -6.75 -14.25 13.96
CA VAL A 13 -6.01 -13.53 12.90
C VAL A 13 -6.28 -14.15 11.53
N SER A 14 -6.22 -15.48 11.42
CA SER A 14 -6.53 -16.19 10.18
C SER A 14 -7.97 -15.95 9.70
N SER A 15 -8.94 -15.92 10.61
CA SER A 15 -10.35 -15.65 10.25
C SER A 15 -10.56 -14.22 9.75
N VAL A 16 -9.90 -13.23 10.38
CA VAL A 16 -10.00 -11.83 9.96
C VAL A 16 -9.36 -11.63 8.59
N LEU A 17 -8.21 -12.27 8.33
CA LEU A 17 -7.56 -12.24 7.03
C LEU A 17 -8.39 -12.93 5.94
N ALA A 18 -9.00 -14.08 6.26
CA ALA A 18 -9.86 -14.78 5.31
C ALA A 18 -11.11 -13.97 4.98
N ALA A 19 -11.75 -13.35 5.98
CA ALA A 19 -12.91 -12.50 5.79
C ALA A 19 -12.57 -11.25 4.98
N SER A 20 -11.46 -10.56 5.30
CA SER A 20 -11.04 -9.37 4.56
C SER A 20 -10.71 -9.69 3.10
N TYR A 21 -10.04 -10.81 2.85
CA TYR A 21 -9.80 -11.30 1.50
C TYR A 21 -11.11 -11.57 0.74
N TYR A 22 -12.06 -12.27 1.38
CA TYR A 22 -13.35 -12.57 0.77
C TYR A 22 -14.11 -11.31 0.38
N TYR A 23 -14.23 -10.33 1.28
CA TYR A 23 -14.91 -9.07 0.99
C TYR A 23 -14.22 -8.24 -0.10
N TYR A 24 -12.91 -8.36 -0.22
CA TYR A 24 -12.14 -7.59 -1.20
C TYR A 24 -12.15 -8.21 -2.61
N PHE A 25 -12.01 -9.54 -2.70
CA PHE A 25 -11.87 -10.25 -3.98
C PHE A 25 -13.14 -10.93 -4.49
N VAL A 26 -14.00 -11.42 -3.59
CA VAL A 26 -15.13 -12.30 -3.96
C VAL A 26 -16.45 -11.56 -3.83
N ASP A 27 -16.65 -10.82 -2.73
CA ASP A 27 -17.89 -10.08 -2.51
C ASP A 27 -18.16 -9.08 -3.64
N ARG A 28 -19.42 -9.00 -4.07
CA ARG A 28 -19.89 -8.15 -5.18
C ARG A 28 -19.07 -8.31 -6.46
N ASP A 29 -18.81 -9.56 -6.87
CA ASP A 29 -18.02 -9.91 -8.07
C ASP A 29 -16.63 -9.25 -8.10
N GLY A 30 -16.03 -9.09 -6.92
CA GLY A 30 -14.71 -8.47 -6.78
C GLY A 30 -14.70 -6.97 -7.13
N PHE A 31 -15.82 -6.26 -6.95
CA PHE A 31 -15.95 -4.83 -7.22
C PHE A 31 -14.81 -4.00 -6.62
N TYR A 32 -14.45 -4.27 -5.37
CA TYR A 32 -13.38 -3.53 -4.67
C TYR A 32 -12.00 -3.80 -5.26
N TYR A 33 -11.72 -5.05 -5.60
CA TYR A 33 -10.49 -5.42 -6.27
C TYR A 33 -10.39 -4.82 -7.69
N ASN A 34 -11.47 -4.91 -8.47
CA ASN A 34 -11.52 -4.38 -9.83
C ASN A 34 -11.41 -2.85 -9.88
N ASN A 35 -11.97 -2.14 -8.90
CA ASN A 35 -11.83 -0.68 -8.79
C ASN A 35 -10.59 -0.20 -8.04
N SER A 36 -9.76 -1.11 -7.55
CA SER A 36 -8.55 -0.73 -6.81
C SER A 36 -7.53 -0.03 -7.71
N GLN A 37 -6.85 0.98 -7.15
CA GLN A 37 -5.75 1.67 -7.84
C GLN A 37 -4.63 0.69 -8.23
N TRP A 38 -4.37 -0.31 -7.39
CA TRP A 38 -3.37 -1.35 -7.64
C TRP A 38 -3.69 -2.19 -8.87
N ARG A 39 -4.94 -2.62 -9.06
CA ARG A 39 -5.35 -3.36 -10.26
C ARG A 39 -5.24 -2.50 -11.52
N ARG A 40 -5.57 -1.21 -11.43
CA ARG A 40 -5.41 -0.25 -12.54
C ARG A 40 -3.94 -0.04 -12.93
N VAL A 41 -3.05 0.08 -11.96
CA VAL A 41 -1.60 0.20 -12.23
C VAL A 41 -1.07 -1.09 -12.85
N GLY A 42 -1.42 -2.25 -12.28
CA GLY A 42 -0.98 -3.54 -12.79
C GLY A 42 -1.45 -3.81 -14.22
N SER A 43 -2.74 -3.59 -14.50
CA SER A 43 -3.30 -3.72 -15.85
C SER A 43 -2.66 -2.76 -16.85
N LYS A 44 -2.39 -1.51 -16.45
CA LYS A 44 -1.68 -0.54 -17.28
C LYS A 44 -0.24 -0.96 -17.59
N VAL A 45 0.51 -1.42 -16.59
CA VAL A 45 1.87 -1.94 -16.79
C VAL A 45 1.86 -3.16 -17.71
N GLN A 46 0.92 -4.08 -17.49
CA GLN A 46 0.75 -5.25 -18.34
C GLN A 46 0.41 -4.84 -19.79
N GLY A 47 -0.49 -3.87 -19.97
CA GLY A 47 -0.84 -3.34 -21.29
C GLY A 47 0.33 -2.65 -22.00
N ILE A 48 1.24 -1.99 -21.26
CA ILE A 48 2.47 -1.45 -21.84
C ILE A 48 3.42 -2.57 -22.28
N ILE A 49 3.58 -3.61 -21.45
CA ILE A 49 4.43 -4.78 -21.77
C ILE A 49 3.90 -5.51 -23.00
N ASP A 50 2.58 -5.72 -23.06
CA ASP A 50 1.91 -6.43 -24.15
C ASP A 50 1.74 -5.56 -25.40
N GLY A 51 2.15 -4.30 -25.36
CA GLY A 51 2.06 -3.35 -26.47
C GLY A 51 0.64 -2.91 -26.81
N SER A 52 -0.34 -3.18 -25.95
CA SER A 52 -1.73 -2.77 -26.12
C SER A 52 -2.00 -1.35 -25.62
N GLU A 53 -1.11 -0.80 -24.78
CA GLU A 53 -1.21 0.57 -24.27
C GLU A 53 0.08 1.37 -24.47
N ASP A 54 -0.03 2.54 -25.10
CA ASP A 54 1.08 3.49 -25.23
C ASP A 54 1.22 4.37 -23.98
N ILE A 55 2.47 4.60 -23.56
CA ILE A 55 2.80 5.59 -22.54
C ILE A 55 2.60 6.97 -23.14
N LYS A 56 1.41 7.55 -22.95
CA LYS A 56 1.17 8.95 -23.31
C LYS A 56 1.99 9.86 -22.39
N PRO A 57 2.98 10.62 -22.91
CA PRO A 57 3.73 11.56 -22.09
C PRO A 57 2.75 12.62 -21.57
N SER A 58 2.54 12.64 -20.26
CA SER A 58 1.48 13.43 -19.61
C SER A 58 1.86 14.90 -19.39
N THR A 59 3.03 15.32 -19.85
CA THR A 59 3.52 16.70 -19.68
C THR A 59 4.56 17.01 -20.76
N PRO A 60 4.56 18.22 -21.36
CA PRO A 60 5.75 18.69 -22.07
C PRO A 60 6.92 18.66 -21.09
N CYS A 61 8.11 18.26 -21.57
CA CYS A 61 9.32 18.16 -20.77
C CYS A 61 9.52 19.49 -20.01
N SER A 62 9.31 19.49 -18.69
CA SER A 62 9.46 20.71 -17.89
C SER A 62 10.92 21.15 -17.93
N THR A 63 11.18 22.30 -18.57
CA THR A 63 12.50 22.94 -18.64
C THR A 63 13.01 23.41 -17.27
N LYS A 64 12.17 23.38 -16.23
CA LYS A 64 12.61 23.69 -14.86
C LYS A 64 13.45 22.54 -14.32
N LYS A 65 14.76 22.77 -14.20
CA LYS A 65 15.68 21.92 -13.43
C LYS A 65 15.16 21.83 -11.99
N VAL A 66 14.52 20.72 -11.66
CA VAL A 66 14.28 20.36 -10.25
C VAL A 66 15.59 19.73 -9.77
N THR A 67 16.22 20.35 -8.78
CA THR A 67 17.38 19.75 -8.11
C THR A 67 16.88 18.57 -7.29
N ILE A 68 16.96 17.37 -7.86
CA ILE A 68 16.66 16.14 -7.13
C ILE A 68 17.83 15.88 -6.19
N VAL A 69 17.64 16.15 -4.90
CA VAL A 69 18.60 15.75 -3.87
C VAL A 69 18.44 14.25 -3.68
N THR A 70 19.22 13.47 -4.43
CA THR A 70 19.26 12.01 -4.27
C THR A 70 20.04 11.69 -2.99
N ARG A 71 19.33 11.23 -1.96
CA ARG A 71 19.97 10.65 -0.77
C ARG A 71 20.10 9.13 -0.92
N PRO A 72 21.12 8.51 -0.31
CA PRO A 72 21.23 7.06 -0.30
C PRO A 72 19.99 6.43 0.37
N MET A 73 19.58 5.26 -0.11
CA MET A 73 18.35 4.57 0.31
C MET A 73 18.26 4.36 1.83
N SER A 74 19.39 4.21 2.50
CA SER A 74 19.47 4.09 3.97
C SER A 74 19.03 5.36 4.71
N GLU A 75 19.31 6.55 4.18
CA GLU A 75 18.89 7.82 4.77
C GLU A 75 17.40 8.08 4.49
N THR A 76 16.93 7.81 3.28
CA THR A 76 15.50 7.88 2.94
C THR A 76 14.67 6.98 3.85
N MET A 77 15.15 5.77 4.13
CA MET A 77 14.45 4.83 5.00
C MET A 77 14.45 5.27 6.47
N LYS A 78 15.51 5.93 6.94
CA LYS A 78 15.53 6.56 8.28
C LYS A 78 14.50 7.70 8.37
N ASP A 79 14.41 8.54 7.34
CA ASP A 79 13.45 9.65 7.31
C ASP A 79 12.01 9.12 7.32
N LEU A 80 11.70 8.12 6.47
CA LEU A 80 10.39 7.44 6.45
C LEU A 80 10.04 6.78 7.79
N TRP A 81 11.03 6.11 8.41
CA TRP A 81 10.85 5.47 9.70
C TRP A 81 10.54 6.47 10.82
N ASN A 82 11.28 7.57 10.86
CA ASN A 82 11.04 8.65 11.84
C ASN A 82 9.66 9.29 11.67
N GLU A 83 9.23 9.50 10.43
CA GLU A 83 7.90 10.03 10.12
C GLU A 83 6.80 9.08 10.59
N GLN A 84 6.94 7.77 10.32
CA GLN A 84 5.99 6.76 10.75
C GLN A 84 5.88 6.67 12.28
N ILE A 85 7.01 6.72 12.99
CA ILE A 85 7.03 6.73 14.45
C ILE A 85 6.32 7.97 14.99
N ARG A 86 6.60 9.16 14.43
CA ARG A 86 5.98 10.40 14.88
C ARG A 86 4.47 10.38 14.69
N ASN A 87 4.00 9.96 13.51
CA ASN A 87 2.57 9.83 13.22
C ASN A 87 1.88 8.80 14.13
N THR A 88 2.56 7.68 14.41
CA THR A 88 2.03 6.65 15.32
C THR A 88 1.96 7.15 16.75
N ALA A 89 2.98 7.88 17.22
CA ALA A 89 2.98 8.51 18.54
C ALA A 89 1.87 9.56 18.66
N GLU A 90 1.73 10.44 17.67
CA GLU A 90 0.63 11.41 17.61
C GLU A 90 -0.74 10.74 17.64
N TRP A 91 -0.92 9.64 16.90
CA TRP A 91 -2.15 8.85 16.93
C TRP A 91 -2.43 8.24 18.32
N ILE A 92 -1.42 7.63 18.96
CA ILE A 92 -1.57 7.07 20.31
C ILE A 92 -1.94 8.16 21.33
N TYR A 93 -1.26 9.31 21.28
CA TYR A 93 -1.54 10.43 22.17
C TYR A 93 -2.86 11.15 21.85
N SER A 94 -3.37 11.04 20.62
CA SER A 94 -4.69 11.59 20.25
C SER A 94 -5.87 10.85 20.91
N TRP A 95 -5.66 9.63 21.40
CA TRP A 95 -6.68 8.88 22.15
C TRP A 95 -6.71 9.24 23.64
N GLY A 96 -5.70 9.97 24.12
CA GLY A 96 -5.60 10.44 25.51
C GLY A 96 -6.09 11.89 25.72
N LYS A 97 -6.62 12.55 24.69
CA LYS A 97 -7.14 13.92 24.73
C LYS A 97 -8.65 13.89 24.53
#